data_AF-A0A7Z9WD46-F1
#
_entry.id   AF-A0A7Z9WD46-F1
#
_cell.length_a   1.000
_cell.length_b   1.000
_cell.length_c   1.000
_cell.angle_alpha   90.00
_cell.angle_beta   90.00
_cell.angle_gamma   90.00
#
_symmetry.space_group_name_H-M   'P 1'
#
loop_
_entity.id
_entity.type
_entity.pdbx_description
1 polymer ?
#
loop_
_entity_poly.entity_id
_entity_poly.type
_entity_poly.pdbx_seq_one_letter_code
_entity_poly.pdbx_strand_id
1 'polypeptide(L)'
;GPTTGYRMDPYTPQLLAQGLKAMIGKGKRSKEVIEAMTKYKAVYMAAIGGAGALISKCIKEVRVAAYEDLGPEAIRELRVEGLPTIVVIDSQGNNLYEEGRKRYSRED
;
A
#
# COMPACT_ATOMS: atom_id res chain seq x y z
N GLY A 1 11.45 -3.82 -1.23
CA GLY A 1 10.85 -2.52 -1.63
C GLY A 1 9.41 -2.73 -2.06
N PRO A 2 8.58 -1.68 -2.20
CA PRO A 2 7.15 -1.85 -2.48
C PRO A 2 6.88 -2.30 -3.93
N THR A 3 5.76 -2.99 -4.10
CA THR A 3 5.22 -3.39 -5.40
C THR A 3 4.09 -2.45 -5.84
N THR A 4 3.75 -2.49 -7.13
CA THR A 4 2.70 -1.61 -7.66
C THR A 4 1.32 -2.04 -7.18
N GLY A 5 0.62 -1.13 -6.50
CA GLY A 5 -0.65 -1.39 -5.83
C GLY A 5 -1.70 -1.98 -6.77
N TYR A 6 -1.98 -1.32 -7.90
CA TYR A 6 -3.13 -1.65 -8.76
C TYR A 6 -3.28 -3.14 -9.14
N ARG A 7 -2.18 -3.92 -9.17
CA ARG A 7 -2.22 -5.37 -9.44
C ARG A 7 -2.99 -6.17 -8.39
N MET A 8 -3.16 -5.60 -7.19
CA MET A 8 -3.94 -6.18 -6.10
C MET A 8 -5.37 -5.65 -6.02
N ASP A 9 -5.77 -4.70 -6.88
CA ASP A 9 -7.10 -4.08 -6.83
C ASP A 9 -8.25 -5.11 -6.91
N PRO A 10 -8.21 -6.15 -7.77
CA PRO A 10 -9.30 -7.13 -7.86
C PRO A 10 -9.58 -7.89 -6.56
N TYR A 11 -8.57 -8.08 -5.71
CA TYR A 11 -8.68 -8.85 -4.48
C TYR A 11 -8.95 -7.96 -3.25
N THR A 12 -8.64 -6.67 -3.36
CA THR A 12 -8.60 -5.78 -2.21
C THR A 12 -9.97 -5.56 -1.55
N PRO A 13 -11.08 -5.33 -2.28
CA PRO A 13 -12.39 -5.14 -1.64
C PRO A 13 -12.81 -6.30 -0.74
N GLN A 14 -12.52 -7.54 -1.15
CA GLN A 14 -12.79 -8.73 -0.33
C GLN A 14 -11.91 -8.76 0.92
N LEU A 15 -10.61 -8.50 0.79
CA LEU A 15 -9.70 -8.47 1.94
C LEU A 15 -10.08 -7.37 2.94
N LEU A 16 -10.51 -6.20 2.47
CA LEU A 16 -11.03 -5.11 3.31
C LEU A 16 -12.28 -5.53 4.08
N ALA A 17 -13.20 -6.24 3.43
CA ALA A 17 -14.38 -6.80 4.08
C ALA A 17 -14.05 -7.83 5.16
N GLN A 18 -12.94 -8.56 5.00
CA GLN A 18 -12.44 -9.55 5.95
C GLN A 18 -11.55 -8.94 7.06
N GLY A 19 -11.34 -7.62 7.07
CA GLY A 19 -10.67 -6.92 8.17
C GLY A 19 -9.31 -6.32 7.84
N LEU A 20 -8.84 -6.35 6.59
CA LEU A 20 -7.65 -5.58 6.18
C LEU A 20 -7.88 -4.08 6.45
N LYS A 21 -7.00 -3.44 7.23
CA LYS A 21 -7.13 -2.01 7.61
C LYS A 21 -6.07 -1.10 7.01
N ALA A 22 -4.94 -1.64 6.58
CA ALA A 22 -3.85 -0.85 6.05
C ALA A 22 -3.16 -1.60 4.92
N MET A 23 -2.74 -0.86 3.91
CA MET A 23 -1.99 -1.38 2.76
C MET A 23 -0.78 -0.48 2.52
N ILE A 24 0.37 -1.09 2.18
CA ILE A 24 1.58 -0.37 1.78
C ILE A 24 1.94 -0.78 0.35
N GLY A 25 2.16 0.20 -0.52
CA GLY A 25 2.51 -0.06 -1.92
C GLY A 25 3.10 1.16 -2.62
N LYS A 26 3.08 1.14 -3.96
CA LYS A 26 3.35 2.32 -4.79
C LYS A 26 2.32 2.45 -5.91
N GLY A 27 2.08 3.68 -6.35
CA GLY A 27 1.17 3.98 -7.45
C GLY A 27 -0.30 4.01 -7.01
N LYS A 28 -1.15 4.36 -7.96
CA LYS A 28 -2.59 4.58 -7.74
C LYS A 28 -3.35 3.30 -7.42
N ARG A 29 -4.57 3.49 -6.92
CA ARG A 29 -5.58 2.46 -6.65
C ARG A 29 -6.83 2.78 -7.47
N SER A 30 -7.62 1.77 -7.82
CA SER A 30 -8.89 1.95 -8.50
C SER A 30 -9.91 2.66 -7.60
N LYS A 31 -10.92 3.29 -8.23
CA LYS A 31 -12.05 3.90 -7.54
C LYS A 31 -12.79 2.90 -6.63
N GLU A 32 -13.00 1.68 -7.11
CA GLU A 32 -13.63 0.60 -6.35
C GLU A 32 -12.89 0.30 -5.04
N VAL A 33 -11.55 0.26 -5.09
CA VAL A 33 -10.74 0.07 -3.87
C VAL A 33 -10.89 1.25 -2.92
N ILE A 34 -10.89 2.48 -3.43
CA ILE A 34 -11.03 3.68 -2.59
C ILE A 34 -12.41 3.70 -1.90
N GLU A 35 -13.48 3.37 -2.63
CA GLU A 35 -14.82 3.25 -2.07
C GLU A 35 -14.90 2.15 -0.99
N ALA A 36 -14.29 1.00 -1.24
CA ALA A 36 -14.18 -0.08 -0.27
C ALA A 36 -13.37 0.37 0.97
N MET A 37 -12.28 1.12 0.79
CA MET A 37 -11.49 1.66 1.91
C MET A 37 -12.32 2.59 2.78
N THR A 38 -13.12 3.48 2.19
CA THR A 38 -14.02 4.39 2.94
C THR A 38 -15.09 3.62 3.70
N LYS A 39 -15.65 2.56 3.09
CA LYS A 39 -16.65 1.67 3.71
C LYS A 39 -16.07 0.90 4.89
N TYR A 40 -14.88 0.32 4.73
CA TYR A 40 -14.26 -0.57 5.73
C TYR A 40 -13.26 0.14 6.65
N LYS A 41 -13.12 1.47 6.54
CA LYS A 41 -12.23 2.31 7.34
C LYS A 41 -10.77 1.86 7.27
N ALA A 42 -10.23 1.85 6.05
CA ALA A 42 -8.85 1.47 5.78
C ALA A 42 -8.04 2.62 5.17
N VAL A 43 -6.71 2.52 5.24
CA VAL A 43 -5.77 3.50 4.69
C VAL A 43 -4.80 2.84 3.69
N TYR A 44 -4.34 3.62 2.72
CA TYR A 44 -3.28 3.21 1.80
C TYR A 44 -2.09 4.14 1.94
N MET A 45 -0.93 3.54 2.17
CA MET A 45 0.32 4.20 2.41
C MET A 45 1.29 3.95 1.26
N ALA A 46 1.86 5.02 0.71
CA ALA A 46 2.90 4.92 -0.28
C ALA A 46 4.27 4.77 0.40
N ALA A 47 4.99 3.72 0.01
CA ALA A 47 6.42 3.60 0.26
C ALA A 47 7.21 4.02 -1.00
N ILE A 48 8.44 4.48 -0.82
CA ILE A 48 9.27 4.98 -1.91
C ILE A 48 9.72 3.82 -2.82
N GLY A 49 9.29 3.85 -4.08
CA GLY A 49 9.72 2.91 -5.11
C GLY A 49 11.20 3.08 -5.46
N GLY A 50 11.91 1.98 -5.71
CA GLY A 50 13.34 2.01 -6.07
C GLY A 50 14.30 2.06 -4.86
N ALA A 51 13.82 2.48 -3.69
CA ALA A 51 14.64 2.58 -2.47
C ALA A 51 14.74 1.26 -1.67
N GLY A 52 14.76 0.11 -2.35
CA GLY A 52 14.63 -1.21 -1.71
C GLY A 52 15.71 -1.51 -0.67
N ALA A 53 16.97 -1.22 -0.99
CA ALA A 53 18.12 -1.44 -0.10
C ALA A 53 18.15 -0.48 1.10
N LEU A 54 17.54 0.70 0.98
CA LEU A 54 17.40 1.63 2.10
C LEU A 54 16.27 1.17 3.03
N ILE A 55 15.12 0.83 2.44
CA ILE A 55 13.95 0.33 3.17
C ILE A 55 14.27 -0.96 3.93
N SER A 56 15.15 -1.82 3.41
CA SER A 56 15.53 -3.06 4.11
C SER A 56 16.21 -2.80 5.46
N LYS A 57 16.80 -1.61 5.68
CA LYS A 57 17.37 -1.22 7.00
C LYS A 57 16.31 -1.05 8.09
N CYS A 58 15.06 -0.81 7.71
CA CYS A 58 13.92 -0.72 8.63
C CYS A 58 13.41 -2.09 9.07
N ILE A 59 13.77 -3.17 8.37
CA ILE A 59 13.32 -4.54 8.68
C ILE A 59 14.22 -5.11 9.78
N LYS A 60 13.60 -5.54 10.88
CA LYS A 60 14.29 -6.11 12.05
C LYS A 60 14.21 -7.63 12.06
N GLU A 61 13.08 -8.19 11.65
CA GLU A 61 12.87 -9.64 11.55
C GLU A 61 12.00 -9.97 10.34
N VAL A 62 12.20 -11.17 9.79
CA VAL A 62 11.44 -11.74 8.67
C VAL A 62 11.16 -13.20 8.98
N ARG A 63 9.88 -13.61 8.89
CA ARG A 63 9.50 -15.02 8.89
C ARG A 63 8.57 -15.34 7.72
N VAL A 64 8.71 -16.53 7.13
CA VAL A 64 7.75 -17.03 6.16
C VAL A 64 6.51 -17.49 6.93
N ALA A 65 5.36 -16.91 6.61
CA ALA A 65 4.09 -17.21 7.26
C ALA A 65 3.29 -18.25 6.46
N ALA A 66 3.38 -18.25 5.13
CA ALA A 66 2.72 -19.23 4.26
C ALA A 66 3.36 -19.28 2.87
N TYR A 67 3.15 -20.41 2.18
CA TYR A 67 3.50 -20.63 0.76
C TYR A 67 5.00 -20.46 0.46
N GLU A 68 5.86 -21.13 1.23
CA GLU A 68 7.32 -21.04 1.10
C GLU A 68 7.82 -21.38 -0.32
N ASP A 69 7.13 -22.31 -1.00
CA ASP A 69 7.39 -22.74 -2.37
C ASP A 69 7.28 -21.59 -3.40
N LEU A 70 6.54 -20.52 -3.09
CA LEU A 70 6.44 -19.34 -3.94
C LEU A 70 7.67 -18.41 -3.88
N GLY A 71 8.69 -18.75 -3.07
CA GLY A 71 9.95 -18.02 -3.02
C GLY A 71 9.74 -16.53 -2.71
N PRO A 72 10.17 -15.58 -3.57
CA PRO A 72 9.99 -14.15 -3.34
C PRO A 72 8.54 -13.70 -3.12
N GLU A 73 7.56 -14.45 -3.61
CA GLU A 73 6.11 -14.14 -3.50
C GLU A 73 5.46 -14.77 -2.25
N ALA A 74 6.18 -15.57 -1.46
CA ALA A 74 5.67 -16.15 -0.22
C ALA A 74 5.18 -15.07 0.76
N ILE A 75 4.13 -15.38 1.53
CA ILE A 75 3.61 -14.46 2.55
C ILE A 75 4.62 -14.39 3.67
N ARG A 76 5.08 -13.18 3.97
CA ARG A 76 6.06 -12.90 5.01
C ARG A 76 5.48 -12.01 6.08
N GLU A 77 5.77 -12.36 7.32
CA GLU A 77 5.58 -11.46 8.44
C GLU A 77 6.90 -10.76 8.74
N LEU A 78 6.81 -9.43 8.86
CA LEU A 78 7.95 -8.55 9.01
C LEU A 78 7.78 -7.76 10.32
N ARG A 79 8.82 -7.74 11.15
CA ARG A 79 8.95 -6.73 12.20
C ARG A 79 9.73 -5.56 11.62
N VAL A 80 9.14 -4.37 11.62
CA VAL A 80 9.76 -3.16 11.07
C VAL A 80 9.82 -2.06 12.12
N GLU A 81 10.81 -1.18 12.02
CA GLU A 81 10.98 -0.01 12.87
C GLU A 81 11.42 1.18 12.02
N GLY A 82 10.76 2.33 12.20
CA GLY A 82 11.08 3.55 11.46
C GLY A 82 10.87 3.41 9.94
N LEU A 83 9.91 2.61 9.48
CA LEU A 83 9.59 2.47 8.06
C LEU A 83 8.94 3.77 7.53
N PRO A 84 9.58 4.51 6.61
CA PRO A 84 9.01 5.75 6.10
C PRO A 84 7.90 5.45 5.08
N THR A 85 6.69 5.95 5.38
CA THR A 85 5.55 5.88 4.47
C THR A 85 4.70 7.14 4.56
N ILE A 86 3.94 7.43 3.49
CA ILE A 86 3.02 8.56 3.43
C ILE A 86 1.60 8.01 3.27
N VAL A 87 0.65 8.43 4.11
CA VAL A 87 -0.78 8.15 3.87
C VAL A 87 -1.21 8.92 2.63
N VAL A 88 -1.43 8.21 1.53
CA VAL A 88 -1.78 8.79 0.23
C VAL A 88 -3.27 8.72 -0.06
N ILE A 89 -3.94 7.72 0.53
CA ILE A 89 -5.40 7.63 0.52
C ILE A 89 -5.85 7.32 1.94
N ASP A 90 -6.63 8.23 2.53
CA ASP A 90 -7.12 8.09 3.90
C ASP A 90 -8.44 7.29 3.96
N SER A 91 -8.95 7.10 5.18
CA SER A 91 -10.17 6.34 5.45
C SER A 91 -11.47 7.08 5.13
N GLN A 92 -11.36 8.32 4.64
CA GLN A 92 -12.47 9.14 4.16
C GLN A 92 -12.53 9.19 2.63
N GLY A 93 -11.50 8.66 1.96
CA GLY A 93 -11.39 8.63 0.50
C GLY A 93 -10.63 9.81 -0.10
N ASN A 94 -10.03 10.68 0.74
CA ASN A 94 -9.17 11.74 0.24
C ASN A 94 -7.94 11.11 -0.41
N ASN A 95 -7.52 11.63 -1.58
CA ASN A 95 -6.54 10.96 -2.44
C ASN A 95 -5.48 11.94 -2.95
N LEU A 96 -4.29 11.89 -2.36
CA LEU A 96 -3.17 12.77 -2.71
C LEU A 96 -2.67 12.57 -4.15
N TYR A 97 -2.88 11.41 -4.77
CA TYR A 97 -2.51 11.21 -6.18
C TYR A 97 -3.39 12.01 -7.16
N GLU A 98 -4.58 12.42 -6.72
CA GLU A 98 -5.49 13.24 -7.49
C GLU A 98 -5.42 14.70 -7.04
N GLU A 99 -5.58 14.97 -5.75
CA GLU A 99 -5.57 16.32 -5.18
C GLU A 99 -4.22 17.02 -5.39
N GLY A 100 -3.12 16.29 -5.17
CA GLY A 100 -1.78 16.83 -5.40
C GLY A 100 -1.58 17.24 -6.85
N ARG A 101 -2.02 16.41 -7.80
CA ARG A 101 -1.94 16.78 -9.22
C ARG A 101 -2.80 18.01 -9.53
N LYS A 102 -4.05 18.04 -9.07
CA LYS A 102 -4.95 19.19 -9.30
C LYS A 102 -4.39 20.50 -8.74
N ARG A 103 -3.76 20.46 -7.57
CA ARG A 103 -3.21 21.66 -6.91
C ARG A 103 -1.98 22.22 -7.61
N TYR A 104 -1.14 21.36 -8.19
CA TYR A 104 0.17 21.75 -8.70
C TYR A 104 0.32 21.62 -10.21
N SER A 105 -0.67 21.10 -10.93
CA SER A 105 -0.70 21.18 -12.39
C SER A 105 -0.82 22.63 -12.82
N ARG A 106 0.07 23.08 -13.69
CA ARG A 106 -0.14 24.31 -14.46
C ARG A 106 -1.02 23.94 -15.65
N GLU A 107 -2.11 24.67 -15.84
CA GLU A 107 -2.80 24.68 -17.12
C GLU A 107 -1.85 25.36 -18.11
N ASP A 108 -1.50 24.66 -19.19
CA ASP A 108 -0.93 25.29 -20.38
C ASP A 108 -2.06 25.81 -21.27
#